data_AF-A0A7G9RW34-F1
#
_entry.id   AF-A0A7G9RW34-F1
#
_cell.length_a   1.000
_cell.length_b   1.000
_cell.length_c   1.000
_cell.angle_alpha   90.00
_cell.angle_beta   90.00
_cell.angle_gamma   90.00
#
_symmetry.space_group_name_H-M   'P 1'
#
loop_
_entity.id
_entity.type
_entity.pdbx_description
1 polymer ?
#
loop_
_entity_poly.entity_id
_entity_poly.type
_entity_poly.pdbx_seq_one_letter_code
_entity_poly.pdbx_strand_id
1 'polypeptide(L)'
;MRLERLLPWVLMPNIAVAGGGGGGIVLGLIIFLPILVWGFIKLWKFWFQMIFGGLGRAQPQQGGSHPIAQPMAQATKDCPYCAEPILAKARKCKHCGSDLS
;
A
#
# COMPACT_ATOMS: atom_id res chain seq x y z
N MET A 1 -5.93 -43.76 -46.36
CA MET A 1 -4.69 -44.49 -45.99
C MET A 1 -3.60 -44.02 -46.98
N ARG A 2 -2.51 -43.33 -46.66
CA ARG A 2 -1.68 -43.28 -45.45
C ARG A 2 -1.30 -41.83 -45.09
N LEU A 3 -2.14 -41.14 -44.33
CA LEU A 3 -1.76 -39.86 -43.71
C LEU A 3 -0.78 -40.08 -42.53
N GLU A 4 -0.75 -41.31 -42.01
CA GLU A 4 0.05 -41.78 -40.87
C GLU A 4 1.56 -41.85 -41.17
N ARG A 5 1.95 -41.90 -42.45
CA ARG A 5 3.37 -41.99 -42.86
C ARG A 5 4.06 -40.62 -43.00
N LEU A 6 3.28 -39.55 -43.17
CA LEU A 6 3.77 -38.17 -43.28
C LEU A 6 3.73 -37.44 -41.94
N LEU A 7 2.92 -37.94 -41.00
CA LEU A 7 2.77 -37.41 -39.65
C LEU A 7 4.09 -37.35 -38.83
N PRO A 8 4.99 -38.36 -38.85
CA PRO A 8 6.26 -38.27 -38.13
C PRO A 8 7.29 -37.31 -38.76
N TRP A 9 7.15 -36.98 -40.06
CA TRP A 9 8.03 -36.03 -40.74
C TRP A 9 7.60 -34.57 -40.53
N VAL A 10 6.28 -34.32 -40.42
CA VAL A 10 5.72 -32.99 -40.11
C VAL A 10 5.80 -32.65 -38.62
N LEU A 11 5.79 -33.65 -37.73
CA LEU A 11 5.93 -33.45 -36.28
C LEU A 11 7.38 -33.30 -35.81
N MET A 12 8.39 -33.38 -36.69
CA MET A 12 9.79 -33.18 -36.31
C MET A 12 10.58 -32.28 -37.28
N PRO A 13 10.28 -30.97 -37.34
CA PRO A 13 11.28 -29.98 -37.67
C PRO A 13 11.75 -29.31 -36.37
N ASN A 14 12.97 -29.63 -35.96
CA ASN A 14 13.81 -28.84 -35.05
C ASN A 14 13.49 -28.85 -33.55
N ILE A 15 13.71 -30.00 -32.89
CA ILE A 15 14.43 -30.00 -31.61
C ILE A 15 15.94 -30.16 -31.84
N ALA A 16 16.49 -29.31 -32.71
CA ALA A 16 17.87 -28.91 -32.51
C ALA A 16 17.85 -28.01 -31.27
N VAL A 17 17.92 -28.63 -30.08
CA VAL A 17 18.20 -27.93 -28.83
C VAL A 17 19.68 -27.54 -28.87
N ALA A 18 19.99 -26.58 -29.74
CA ALA A 18 21.26 -25.89 -29.77
C ALA A 18 21.23 -24.94 -28.57
N GLY A 19 21.98 -25.29 -27.52
CA GLY A 19 22.12 -24.50 -26.31
C GLY A 19 22.53 -23.06 -26.64
N GLY A 20 21.60 -22.13 -26.42
CA GLY A 20 21.87 -20.70 -26.37
C GLY A 20 21.85 -20.25 -24.92
N GLY A 21 23.03 -20.04 -24.33
CA GLY A 21 23.22 -19.56 -22.95
C GLY A 21 22.71 -18.13 -22.73
N GLY A 22 21.38 -17.94 -22.72
CA GLY A 22 20.72 -16.66 -22.43
C GLY A 22 20.00 -16.60 -21.08
N GLY A 23 19.86 -17.73 -20.37
CA GLY A 23 19.10 -17.78 -19.11
C GLY A 23 19.76 -17.04 -17.94
N GLY A 24 21.10 -17.00 -17.89
CA GLY A 24 21.84 -16.39 -16.78
C GLY A 24 21.76 -14.86 -16.76
N ILE A 25 21.73 -14.21 -17.93
CA ILE A 25 21.69 -12.74 -18.02
C ILE A 25 20.29 -12.23 -17.70
N VAL A 26 19.24 -12.90 -18.17
CA VAL A 26 17.86 -12.49 -17.91
C VAL A 26 17.51 -12.66 -16.43
N LEU A 27 17.85 -13.80 -15.82
CA LEU A 27 17.66 -14.01 -14.38
C LEU A 27 18.57 -13.09 -13.54
N GLY A 28 19.81 -12.87 -14.00
CA GLY A 28 20.74 -11.93 -13.41
C GLY A 28 20.18 -10.51 -13.38
N LEU A 29 19.65 -9.99 -14.50
CA LEU A 29 19.06 -8.65 -14.57
C LEU A 29 17.79 -8.52 -13.72
N ILE A 30 16.93 -9.54 -13.68
CA ILE A 30 15.71 -9.53 -12.85
C ILE A 30 16.03 -9.45 -11.36
N ILE A 31 17.14 -10.04 -10.91
CA ILE A 31 17.56 -10.01 -9.50
C ILE A 31 18.45 -8.80 -9.22
N PHE A 32 19.32 -8.42 -10.16
CA PHE A 32 20.28 -7.33 -10.02
C PHE A 32 19.63 -5.95 -10.07
N LEU A 33 18.63 -5.74 -10.93
CA LEU A 33 17.90 -4.47 -11.02
C LEU A 33 17.19 -4.08 -9.70
N PRO A 34 16.38 -4.93 -9.05
CA PRO A 34 15.73 -4.55 -7.79
C PRO A 34 16.75 -4.37 -6.66
N ILE A 35 17.85 -5.12 -6.64
CA ILE A 35 18.93 -4.93 -5.65
C ILE A 35 19.64 -3.59 -5.87
N LEU A 36 19.96 -3.24 -7.12
CA LEU A 36 20.54 -1.94 -7.45
C LEU A 36 19.59 -0.80 -7.11
N VAL A 37 18.32 -0.90 -7.48
CA VAL A 37 17.31 0.13 -7.19
C VAL A 37 17.11 0.28 -5.69
N TRP A 38 16.99 -0.82 -4.93
CA TRP A 38 16.84 -0.77 -3.48
C TRP A 38 18.08 -0.20 -2.78
N GLY A 39 19.28 -0.62 -3.20
CA GLY A 39 20.55 -0.09 -2.71
C GLY A 39 20.70 1.40 -3.02
N PHE A 40 20.37 1.82 -4.24
CA PHE A 40 20.42 3.21 -4.68
C PHE A 40 19.42 4.09 -3.91
N ILE A 41 18.18 3.63 -3.73
CA ILE A 41 17.18 4.33 -2.90
C ILE A 41 17.69 4.50 -1.48
N LYS A 42 18.26 3.45 -0.88
CA LYS A 42 18.76 3.53 0.50
C LYS A 42 19.96 4.47 0.62
N LEU A 43 20.88 4.42 -0.35
CA LEU A 43 22.05 5.28 -0.41
C LEU A 43 21.66 6.75 -0.59
N TRP A 44 20.75 7.03 -1.51
CA TRP A 44 20.26 8.38 -1.78
C TRP A 44 19.47 8.93 -0.59
N LYS A 45 18.62 8.11 0.04
CA LYS A 45 17.90 8.49 1.26
C LYS A 45 18.85 8.79 2.42
N PHE A 46 19.93 8.03 2.57
CA PHE A 46 20.93 8.24 3.62
C PHE A 46 21.70 9.55 3.41
N TRP A 47 22.19 9.81 2.19
CA TRP A 47 22.84 11.08 1.86
C TRP A 47 21.90 12.28 1.98
N PHE A 48 20.65 12.14 1.53
CA PHE A 48 19.63 13.19 1.64
C PHE A 48 19.26 13.46 3.10
N GLN A 49 19.15 12.41 3.93
CA GLN A 49 18.91 12.59 5.37
C GLN A 49 20.09 13.27 6.06
N MET A 50 21.34 12.97 5.66
CA MET A 50 22.53 13.58 6.25
C MET A 50 22.71 15.05 5.85
N ILE A 51 22.39 15.42 4.60
CA ILE A 51 22.50 16.80 4.10
C ILE A 51 21.33 17.68 4.56
N PHE A 52 20.09 17.19 4.53
CA PHE A 52 18.90 17.95 4.94
C PHE A 52 18.53 17.78 6.42
N GLY A 53 19.19 16.88 7.15
CA GLY A 53 18.95 16.63 8.57
C GLY A 53 19.65 17.60 9.51
N GLY A 54 20.56 18.45 9.01
CA GLY A 54 21.40 19.30 9.83
C GLY A 54 20.82 20.64 10.26
N LEU A 55 19.76 21.18 9.63
CA LEU A 55 19.37 22.58 9.91
C LEU A 55 17.90 22.99 9.63
N GLY A 56 16.95 22.08 9.39
CA GLY A 56 15.59 22.57 9.11
C GLY A 56 14.49 21.55 8.93
N ARG A 57 14.07 20.87 10.00
CA ARG A 57 12.76 20.19 10.02
C ARG A 57 11.90 20.66 11.19
N ALA A 58 11.42 21.89 11.09
CA ALA A 58 10.02 22.15 11.41
C ALA A 58 9.20 21.31 10.43
N GLN A 59 8.69 20.18 10.90
CA GLN A 59 7.77 19.33 10.14
C GLN A 59 6.44 20.10 10.00
N PRO A 60 5.99 20.47 8.79
CA PRO A 60 4.60 20.82 8.63
C PRO A 60 3.84 19.52 8.79
N GLN A 61 3.06 19.45 9.87
CA GLN A 61 2.02 18.47 10.11
C GLN A 61 1.23 18.30 8.82
N GLN A 62 1.32 17.09 8.26
CA GLN A 62 0.46 16.64 7.19
C GLN A 62 -0.95 16.54 7.76
N GLY A 63 -1.67 17.66 7.76
CA GLY A 63 -3.11 17.73 7.93
C GLY A 63 -3.79 17.12 6.71
N GLY A 64 -3.65 15.80 6.56
CA GLY A 64 -4.46 14.99 5.67
C GLY A 64 -5.72 14.57 6.43
N SER A 65 -6.83 15.21 6.08
CA SER A 65 -8.19 14.91 6.51
C SER A 65 -8.59 13.47 6.11
N HIS A 66 -8.26 12.52 6.97
CA HIS A 66 -8.97 11.25 7.05
C HIS A 66 -10.07 11.36 8.13
N PRO A 67 -11.36 11.24 7.79
CA PRO A 67 -12.42 11.14 8.79
C PRO A 67 -12.45 9.72 9.35
N ILE A 68 -11.44 9.36 10.15
CA ILE A 68 -11.55 8.20 11.03
C ILE A 68 -12.00 8.77 12.37
N ALA A 69 -13.28 8.51 12.67
CA ALA A 69 -13.94 8.90 13.91
C ALA A 69 -13.15 8.37 15.12
N GLN A 70 -12.31 9.22 15.71
CA GLN A 70 -11.73 9.02 17.02
C GLN A 70 -12.20 10.15 17.95
N PRO A 71 -12.84 9.81 19.09
CA PRO A 71 -13.48 10.77 19.98
C PRO A 71 -12.41 11.46 20.84
N MET A 72 -11.82 12.53 20.33
CA MET A 72 -11.13 13.50 21.20
C MET A 72 -12.20 14.18 22.06
N ALA A 73 -12.14 13.90 23.37
CA ALA A 73 -12.78 14.66 24.45
C ALA A 73 -14.13 15.29 24.08
N GLN A 74 -15.10 14.47 23.67
CA GLN A 74 -16.47 14.96 23.52
C GLN A 74 -16.98 15.26 24.92
N ALA A 75 -17.18 16.54 25.25
CA ALA A 75 -17.87 16.93 26.47
C ALA A 75 -19.18 16.15 26.54
N THR A 76 -19.46 15.55 27.68
CA THR A 76 -20.74 14.89 27.98
C THR A 76 -21.59 15.87 28.76
N LYS A 77 -22.90 15.88 28.51
CA LYS A 77 -23.90 16.62 29.28
C LYS A 77 -24.98 15.64 29.72
N ASP A 78 -25.68 15.92 30.81
CA ASP A 78 -26.82 15.12 31.22
C ASP A 78 -28.06 15.55 30.43
N CYS A 79 -28.88 14.57 30.02
CA CYS A 79 -30.14 14.83 29.34
C CYS A 79 -31.14 15.50 30.31
N PRO A 80 -31.77 16.65 29.97
CA PRO A 80 -32.74 17.32 30.85
C PRO A 80 -34.04 16.52 31.09
N TYR A 81 -34.31 15.48 30.30
CA TYR A 81 -35.54 14.68 30.40
C TYR A 81 -35.37 13.37 31.18
N CYS A 82 -34.22 12.70 31.02
CA CYS A 82 -33.96 11.42 31.68
C CYS A 82 -32.74 11.42 32.60
N ALA A 83 -31.94 12.49 32.62
CA ALA A 83 -30.70 12.61 33.38
C ALA A 83 -29.58 11.62 32.99
N GLU A 84 -29.75 10.85 31.90
CA GLU A 84 -28.64 10.04 31.38
C GLU A 84 -27.55 10.89 30.69
N PRO A 85 -26.28 10.45 30.80
CA PRO A 85 -25.15 11.13 30.16
C PRO A 85 -25.18 10.93 28.65
N ILE A 86 -25.11 12.03 27.91
CA ILE A 86 -25.14 12.06 26.44
C ILE A 86 -24.02 12.96 25.90
N LEU A 87 -23.67 12.77 24.63
CA LEU A 87 -22.73 13.67 23.95
C LEU A 87 -23.27 15.11 24.01
N ALA A 88 -22.44 16.10 24.36
CA ALA A 88 -22.86 17.51 24.43
C ALA A 88 -23.43 18.01 23.10
N LYS A 89 -22.93 17.47 21.99
CA LYS A 89 -23.38 17.74 20.62
C LYS A 89 -24.63 16.95 20.21
N ALA A 90 -25.14 16.03 21.03
CA ALA A 90 -26.34 15.27 20.72
C ALA A 90 -27.57 16.19 20.65
N ARG A 91 -28.26 16.16 19.50
CA ARG A 91 -29.57 16.79 19.28
C ARG A 91 -30.74 15.92 19.74
N LYS A 92 -30.51 14.62 19.94
CA LYS A 92 -31.55 13.68 20.37
C LYS A 92 -30.98 12.70 21.38
N CYS A 93 -31.70 12.48 22.47
CA CYS A 93 -31.30 11.51 23.48
C CYS A 93 -31.49 10.09 22.96
N LYS A 94 -30.47 9.23 23.12
CA LYS A 94 -30.57 7.79 22.78
C LYS A 94 -31.39 6.99 23.79
N HIS A 95 -31.54 7.50 25.01
CA HIS A 95 -32.23 6.81 26.10
C HIS A 95 -33.73 7.10 26.09
N CYS A 96 -34.13 8.38 26.13
CA CYS A 96 -35.55 8.76 26.16
C CYS A 96 -36.12 9.15 24.79
N GLY A 97 -35.29 9.33 23.76
CA GLY A 97 -35.75 9.74 22.44
C GLY A 97 -36.19 11.20 22.33
N SER A 98 -36.12 11.99 23.41
CA SER A 98 -36.44 13.42 23.40
C SER A 98 -35.43 14.20 22.57
N ASP A 99 -35.91 15.24 21.89
CA ASP A 99 -35.08 16.19 21.17
C ASP A 99 -34.50 17.21 22.16
N LEU A 100 -33.20 17.45 22.05
CA LEU A 100 -32.35 18.23 22.96
C LEU A 100 -31.72 19.42 22.24
N SER A 101 -32.51 19.99 21.32
CA SER A 101 -32.16 21.17 20.54
C SER A 101 -31.64 22.31 21.42
#